data_AF-A0AAP2DR65-F1
#
_entry.id   AF-A0AAP2DR65-F1
#
_cell.length_a   1.000
_cell.length_b   1.000
_cell.length_c   1.000
_cell.angle_alpha   90.00
_cell.angle_beta   90.00
_cell.angle_gamma   90.00
#
_symmetry.space_group_name_H-M   'P 1'
#
loop_
_entity.id
_entity.type
_entity.pdbx_description
1 polymer ?
#
loop_
_entity_poly.entity_id
_entity_poly.type
_entity_poly.pdbx_seq_one_letter_code
_entity_poly.pdbx_strand_id
1 'polypeptide(L)'
;MENGTERKKMGLYQLGAYNHKTDLSEQAMIIRDFVLKTNDYDPIKKLIEQFDSLEEESIFILRAAILAGFWTSYYGFSWTADQEIEFWEMVYNKNPNSGIAILTLAESYRGNKVKDLEEVMPLYFKAIAIDPMHFYSLTQEGGEDLEKLRKNVAMNKKLLGLEMDIMKNLHNYSREEFLDQQPYLLKMCYNDKELEEYVSMKINSLISNLP
;
A
#
# COMPACT_ATOMS: atom_id res chain seq x y z
N MET A 1 -30.57 -26.12 27.04
CA MET A 1 -29.64 -25.51 28.01
C MET A 1 -28.31 -25.42 27.31
N GLU A 2 -27.80 -24.21 27.22
CA GLU A 2 -26.84 -23.73 26.22
C GLU A 2 -25.44 -24.36 26.36
N ASN A 3 -24.91 -24.75 25.20
CA ASN A 3 -23.50 -25.02 24.98
C ASN A 3 -22.74 -23.67 24.97
N GLY A 4 -22.18 -23.29 26.11
CA GLY A 4 -21.21 -22.20 26.21
C GLY A 4 -19.83 -22.70 25.80
N THR A 5 -19.56 -22.79 24.50
CA THR A 5 -18.19 -22.99 24.01
C THR A 5 -17.40 -21.74 24.37
N GLU A 6 -16.58 -21.83 25.42
CA GLU A 6 -15.50 -20.89 25.69
C GLU A 6 -14.68 -20.77 24.40
N ARG A 7 -14.91 -19.70 23.63
CA ARG A 7 -13.98 -19.26 22.60
C ARG A 7 -12.68 -18.96 23.32
N LYS A 8 -11.77 -19.94 23.31
CA LYS A 8 -10.37 -19.78 23.67
C LYS A 8 -9.92 -18.43 23.10
N LYS A 9 -9.49 -17.53 23.99
CA LYS A 9 -8.66 -16.37 23.69
C LYS A 9 -7.42 -16.87 22.94
N MET A 10 -7.55 -17.11 21.64
CA MET A 10 -6.41 -17.28 20.75
C MET A 10 -5.88 -15.87 20.58
N GLY A 11 -4.91 -15.56 21.43
CA GLY A 11 -4.12 -14.34 21.31
C GLY A 11 -3.66 -14.20 19.87
N LEU A 12 -3.68 -12.96 19.41
CA LEU A 12 -3.11 -12.48 18.17
C LEU A 12 -1.66 -12.97 18.05
N TYR A 13 -1.48 -14.21 17.62
CA TYR A 13 -0.19 -14.87 17.56
C TYR A 13 0.48 -14.36 16.29
N GLN A 14 1.59 -13.65 16.52
CA GLN A 14 2.33 -12.76 15.62
C GLN A 14 1.95 -11.27 15.67
N LEU A 15 1.14 -10.82 16.65
CA LEU A 15 1.13 -9.41 17.07
C LEU A 15 2.17 -9.05 18.15
N GLY A 16 3.21 -9.85 18.41
CA GLY A 16 4.22 -9.42 19.39
C GLY A 16 4.70 -8.01 19.01
N ALA A 17 4.62 -7.02 19.90
CA ALA A 17 5.36 -5.76 19.72
C ALA A 17 4.90 -4.73 18.66
N TYR A 18 3.59 -4.46 18.51
CA TYR A 18 3.12 -3.32 17.70
C TYR A 18 3.36 -2.01 18.45
N ASN A 19 4.60 -1.54 18.32
CA ASN A 19 5.20 -0.38 18.97
C ASN A 19 5.20 -0.46 20.51
N HIS A 20 6.26 -1.07 21.07
CA HIS A 20 6.67 -0.79 22.47
C HIS A 20 7.23 0.63 22.65
N LYS A 21 7.21 1.44 21.59
CA LYS A 21 7.38 2.88 21.69
C LYS A 21 6.46 3.41 22.77
N THR A 22 7.09 3.95 23.80
CA THR A 22 6.42 4.69 24.87
C THR A 22 6.06 6.10 24.43
N ASP A 23 6.52 6.52 23.25
CA ASP A 23 6.34 7.82 22.62
C ASP A 23 5.25 7.83 21.53
N LEU A 24 4.28 6.91 21.61
CA LEU A 24 3.08 6.98 20.78
C LEU A 24 2.27 8.25 21.09
N SER A 25 1.57 8.77 20.08
CA SER A 25 0.54 9.77 20.32
C SER A 25 -0.61 9.24 21.16
N GLU A 26 -1.39 10.14 21.77
CA GLU A 26 -2.59 9.77 22.53
C GLU A 26 -3.60 9.00 21.67
N GLN A 27 -3.83 9.45 20.42
CA GLN A 27 -4.74 8.78 19.50
C GLN A 27 -4.25 7.37 19.15
N ALA A 28 -2.96 7.22 18.83
CA ALA A 28 -2.34 5.95 18.50
C ALA A 28 -2.42 4.96 19.68
N MET A 29 -2.20 5.43 20.91
CA MET A 29 -2.34 4.61 22.13
C MET A 29 -3.78 4.14 22.33
N ILE A 30 -4.77 5.04 22.22
CA ILE A 30 -6.20 4.70 22.37
C ILE A 30 -6.59 3.61 21.36
N ILE A 31 -6.22 3.80 20.09
CA ILE A 31 -6.52 2.85 19.02
C ILE A 31 -5.86 1.51 19.27
N ARG A 32 -4.54 1.49 19.52
CA ARG A 32 -3.78 0.26 19.84
C ARG A 32 -4.43 -0.52 20.97
N ASP A 33 -4.69 0.14 22.08
CA ASP A 33 -5.21 -0.50 23.30
C ASP A 33 -6.64 -1.03 23.11
N PHE A 34 -7.39 -0.44 22.17
CA PHE A 34 -8.72 -0.89 21.82
C PHE A 34 -8.70 -2.10 20.88
N VAL A 35 -7.94 -2.05 19.78
CA VAL A 35 -7.85 -3.14 18.79
C VAL A 35 -7.16 -4.40 19.35
N LEU A 36 -6.40 -4.27 20.44
CA LEU A 36 -5.88 -5.42 21.18
C LEU A 36 -6.96 -6.17 21.99
N LYS A 37 -8.11 -5.55 22.25
CA LYS A 37 -9.19 -6.11 23.08
C LYS A 37 -10.36 -6.65 22.26
N THR A 38 -10.51 -6.20 21.02
CA THR A 38 -11.59 -6.62 20.12
C THR A 38 -11.10 -6.62 18.68
N ASN A 39 -11.66 -7.52 17.88
CA ASN A 39 -11.51 -7.58 16.42
C ASN A 39 -12.86 -7.41 15.70
N ASP A 40 -13.91 -7.06 16.43
CA ASP A 40 -15.26 -6.88 15.88
C ASP A 40 -15.35 -5.56 15.12
N TYR A 41 -16.07 -5.58 14.00
CA TYR A 41 -16.21 -4.42 13.11
C TYR A 41 -16.88 -3.23 13.80
N ASP A 42 -18.09 -3.39 14.33
CA ASP A 42 -18.89 -2.27 14.83
C ASP A 42 -18.20 -1.51 15.97
N PRO A 43 -17.58 -2.17 16.99
CA PRO A 43 -16.87 -1.46 18.04
C PRO A 43 -15.68 -0.65 17.53
N ILE A 44 -14.91 -1.21 16.58
CA ILE A 44 -13.72 -0.55 16.03
C ILE A 44 -14.14 0.64 15.16
N LYS A 45 -15.13 0.44 14.28
CA LYS A 45 -15.71 1.54 13.50
C LYS A 45 -16.20 2.67 14.38
N LYS A 46 -16.98 2.35 15.42
CA LYS A 46 -17.51 3.36 16.36
C LYS A 46 -16.41 4.09 17.13
N LEU A 47 -15.28 3.45 17.42
CA LEU A 47 -14.12 4.15 17.97
C LEU A 47 -13.56 5.15 16.95
N ILE A 48 -13.29 4.69 15.72
CA ILE A 48 -12.66 5.52 14.70
C ILE A 48 -13.55 6.69 14.26
N GLU A 49 -14.87 6.52 14.27
CA GLU A 49 -15.84 7.60 14.01
C GLU A 49 -15.71 8.77 14.99
N GLN A 50 -15.21 8.55 16.22
CA GLN A 50 -15.05 9.61 17.24
C GLN A 50 -13.91 10.59 16.94
N PHE A 51 -12.98 10.24 16.04
CA PHE A 51 -11.87 11.11 15.66
C PHE A 51 -12.20 11.90 14.40
N ASP A 52 -12.07 13.23 14.42
CA ASP A 52 -12.29 14.06 13.22
C ASP A 52 -11.26 13.77 12.12
N SER A 53 -10.02 13.50 12.51
CA SER A 53 -8.91 13.12 11.63
C SER A 53 -8.09 11.99 12.25
N LEU A 54 -7.42 11.20 11.41
CA LEU A 54 -6.50 10.15 11.86
C LEU A 54 -5.05 10.50 11.57
N GLU A 55 -4.20 10.35 12.57
CA GLU A 55 -2.75 10.51 12.45
C GLU A 55 -2.13 9.33 11.69
N GLU A 56 -1.00 9.57 11.03
CA GLU A 56 -0.29 8.51 10.26
C GLU A 56 0.06 7.30 11.15
N GLU A 57 0.52 7.55 12.38
CA GLU A 57 0.87 6.49 13.33
C GLU A 57 -0.35 5.66 13.73
N SER A 58 -1.51 6.30 13.93
CA SER A 58 -2.79 5.62 14.19
C SER A 58 -3.21 4.72 13.03
N ILE A 59 -3.07 5.20 11.79
CA ILE A 59 -3.40 4.45 10.57
C ILE A 59 -2.45 3.25 10.41
N PHE A 60 -1.15 3.46 10.67
CA PHE A 60 -0.18 2.38 10.67
C PHE A 60 -0.59 1.28 11.65
N ILE A 61 -0.96 1.62 12.88
CA ILE A 61 -1.42 0.67 13.91
C ILE A 61 -2.69 -0.08 13.46
N LEU A 62 -3.67 0.63 12.90
CA LEU A 62 -4.89 0.00 12.37
C LEU A 62 -4.56 -1.01 11.27
N ARG A 63 -3.78 -0.60 10.28
CA ARG A 63 -3.37 -1.46 9.16
C ARG A 63 -2.65 -2.70 9.68
N ALA A 64 -1.70 -2.48 10.56
CA ALA A 64 -0.97 -3.51 11.26
C ALA A 64 -1.87 -4.53 11.96
N ALA A 65 -2.86 -4.05 12.73
CA ALA A 65 -3.74 -4.90 13.52
C ALA A 65 -4.76 -5.67 12.64
N ILE A 66 -5.37 -4.98 11.68
CA ILE A 66 -6.42 -5.54 10.82
C ILE A 66 -5.82 -6.52 9.81
N LEU A 67 -4.67 -6.17 9.22
CA LEU A 67 -4.01 -6.96 8.18
C LEU A 67 -2.90 -7.88 8.72
N ALA A 68 -2.75 -7.99 10.04
CA ALA A 68 -1.85 -8.98 10.64
C ALA A 68 -2.26 -10.39 10.20
N GLY A 69 -1.57 -10.93 9.19
CA GLY A 69 -1.82 -12.27 8.68
C GLY A 69 -2.02 -12.42 7.17
N PHE A 70 -1.94 -11.37 6.36
CA PHE A 70 -1.76 -11.52 4.91
C PHE A 70 -0.41 -12.23 4.69
N TRP A 71 -0.36 -13.55 4.43
CA TRP A 71 -0.65 -14.18 3.13
C TRP A 71 -1.30 -15.59 3.21
N THR A 72 -1.61 -16.14 4.39
CA THR A 72 -2.20 -17.50 4.50
C THR A 72 -2.86 -17.78 5.86
N SER A 73 -3.09 -16.77 6.70
CA SER A 73 -3.34 -17.03 8.13
C SER A 73 -4.82 -16.87 8.52
N TYR A 74 -5.27 -17.80 9.36
CA TYR A 74 -6.55 -17.88 10.07
C TYR A 74 -6.85 -16.69 11.02
N TYR A 75 -6.08 -15.58 10.94
CA TYR A 75 -5.89 -14.61 12.04
C TYR A 75 -6.20 -13.13 11.73
N GLY A 76 -6.59 -12.80 10.49
CA GLY A 76 -7.14 -11.47 10.17
C GLY A 76 -8.52 -11.25 10.82
N PHE A 77 -8.97 -9.99 10.89
CA PHE A 77 -10.33 -9.71 11.35
C PHE A 77 -11.35 -10.38 10.42
N SER A 78 -12.39 -11.01 10.98
CA SER A 78 -13.40 -11.75 10.21
C SER A 78 -14.47 -10.83 9.61
N TRP A 79 -14.05 -9.70 9.05
CA TRP A 79 -14.94 -8.72 8.45
C TRP A 79 -15.39 -9.19 7.08
N THR A 80 -16.60 -8.79 6.69
CA THR A 80 -17.06 -8.96 5.31
C THR A 80 -16.30 -8.00 4.39
N ALA A 81 -16.29 -8.31 3.08
CA ALA A 81 -15.73 -7.41 2.07
C ALA A 81 -16.28 -5.98 2.18
N ASP A 82 -17.61 -5.85 2.26
CA ASP A 82 -18.27 -4.53 2.36
C ASP A 82 -17.84 -3.76 3.61
N GLN A 83 -17.71 -4.45 4.75
CA GLN A 83 -17.23 -3.84 5.99
C GLN A 83 -15.79 -3.36 5.88
N GLU A 84 -14.90 -4.17 5.31
CA GLU A 84 -13.50 -3.79 5.13
C GLU A 84 -13.37 -2.57 4.20
N ILE A 85 -14.09 -2.57 3.07
CA ILE A 85 -14.10 -1.43 2.15
C ILE A 85 -14.65 -0.18 2.82
N GLU A 86 -15.82 -0.25 3.46
CA GLU A 86 -16.42 0.89 4.17
C GLU A 86 -15.46 1.44 5.24
N PHE A 87 -14.76 0.55 5.96
CA PHE A 87 -13.79 0.97 6.96
C PHE A 87 -12.61 1.72 6.36
N TRP A 88 -11.98 1.19 5.32
CA TRP A 88 -10.82 1.84 4.71
C TRP A 88 -11.18 3.11 3.94
N GLU A 89 -12.40 3.20 3.37
CA GLU A 89 -12.93 4.46 2.82
C GLU A 89 -13.08 5.51 3.93
N MET A 90 -13.62 5.15 5.09
CA MET A 90 -13.70 6.03 6.25
C MET A 90 -12.31 6.49 6.72
N VAL A 91 -11.34 5.57 6.84
CA VAL A 91 -9.96 5.89 7.23
C VAL A 91 -9.31 6.85 6.23
N TYR A 92 -9.44 6.57 4.93
CA TYR A 92 -8.97 7.46 3.86
C TYR A 92 -9.61 8.85 3.95
N ASN A 93 -10.92 8.95 4.19
CA ASN A 93 -11.61 10.23 4.30
C ASN A 93 -11.15 11.05 5.52
N LYS A 94 -10.76 10.38 6.61
CA LYS A 94 -10.20 11.03 7.81
C LYS A 94 -8.73 11.45 7.65
N ASN A 95 -8.01 10.90 6.68
CA ASN A 95 -6.68 11.36 6.28
C ASN A 95 -6.37 11.04 4.80
N PRO A 96 -6.79 11.90 3.86
CA PRO A 96 -6.65 11.64 2.43
C PRO A 96 -5.23 11.85 1.90
N ASN A 97 -4.29 12.23 2.77
CA ASN A 97 -2.88 12.44 2.47
C ASN A 97 -1.97 11.38 3.12
N SER A 98 -2.54 10.39 3.80
CA SER A 98 -1.80 9.24 4.29
C SER A 98 -1.53 8.26 3.14
N GLY A 99 -0.26 8.09 2.79
CA GLY A 99 0.16 7.10 1.78
C GLY A 99 -0.31 5.69 2.16
N ILE A 100 -0.21 5.36 3.46
CA ILE A 100 -0.63 4.07 4.01
C ILE A 100 -2.15 3.88 3.87
N ALA A 101 -2.98 4.88 4.19
CA ALA A 101 -4.43 4.77 4.03
C ALA A 101 -4.83 4.59 2.56
N ILE A 102 -4.24 5.37 1.65
CA ILE A 102 -4.51 5.29 0.22
C ILE A 102 -4.14 3.92 -0.34
N LEU A 103 -2.93 3.45 -0.02
CA LEU A 103 -2.46 2.14 -0.47
C LEU A 103 -3.36 1.03 0.06
N THR A 104 -3.70 1.08 1.34
CA THR A 104 -4.53 0.04 1.97
C THR A 104 -5.92 0.00 1.35
N LEU A 105 -6.53 1.15 1.06
CA LEU A 105 -7.81 1.20 0.37
C LEU A 105 -7.74 0.57 -1.04
N ALA A 106 -6.66 0.84 -1.79
CA ALA A 106 -6.43 0.21 -3.10
C ALA A 106 -6.28 -1.31 -2.99
N GLU A 107 -5.48 -1.77 -2.03
CA GLU A 107 -5.26 -3.20 -1.72
C GLU A 107 -6.56 -3.88 -1.30
N SER A 108 -7.38 -3.26 -0.45
CA SER A 108 -8.66 -3.82 -0.01
C SER A 108 -9.68 -3.90 -1.15
N TYR A 109 -9.78 -2.88 -2.03
CA TYR A 109 -10.64 -2.97 -3.22
C TYR A 109 -10.27 -4.15 -4.11
N ARG A 110 -8.97 -4.36 -4.34
CA ARG A 110 -8.48 -5.48 -5.17
C ARG A 110 -8.65 -6.82 -4.48
N GLY A 111 -8.24 -6.93 -3.22
CA GLY A 111 -8.33 -8.16 -2.43
C GLY A 111 -9.76 -8.68 -2.31
N ASN A 112 -10.72 -7.76 -2.18
CA ASN A 112 -12.15 -8.08 -2.14
C ASN A 112 -12.83 -8.12 -3.52
N LYS A 113 -12.07 -7.96 -4.62
CA LYS A 113 -12.56 -8.02 -6.01
C LYS A 113 -13.68 -7.01 -6.32
N VAL A 114 -13.65 -5.85 -5.66
CA VAL A 114 -14.59 -4.75 -5.88
C VAL A 114 -14.17 -3.90 -7.07
N LYS A 115 -12.85 -3.73 -7.25
CA LYS A 115 -12.25 -3.02 -8.38
C LYS A 115 -11.08 -3.81 -8.92
N ASP A 116 -10.86 -3.74 -10.23
CA ASP A 116 -9.68 -4.31 -10.85
C ASP A 116 -8.44 -3.41 -10.65
N LEU A 117 -7.27 -3.89 -11.12
CA LEU A 117 -6.02 -3.14 -10.98
C LEU A 117 -6.07 -1.79 -11.72
N GLU A 118 -6.68 -1.73 -12.92
CA GLU A 118 -6.78 -0.52 -13.73
C GLU A 118 -7.53 0.58 -12.97
N GLU A 119 -8.68 0.21 -12.39
CA GLU A 119 -9.57 1.09 -11.64
C GLU A 119 -8.89 1.67 -10.38
N VAL A 120 -7.98 0.92 -9.73
CA VAL A 120 -7.25 1.40 -8.53
C VAL A 120 -5.89 2.02 -8.82
N MET A 121 -5.39 1.99 -10.07
CA MET A 121 -4.12 2.64 -10.43
C MET A 121 -3.99 4.10 -9.96
N PRO A 122 -5.04 4.95 -10.02
CA PRO A 122 -4.95 6.31 -9.50
C PRO A 122 -4.63 6.37 -8.00
N LEU A 123 -5.11 5.41 -7.20
CA LEU A 123 -4.79 5.32 -5.77
C LEU A 123 -3.34 4.88 -5.57
N TYR A 124 -2.86 3.86 -6.29
CA TYR A 124 -1.46 3.45 -6.24
C TYR A 124 -0.52 4.62 -6.58
N PHE A 125 -0.78 5.36 -7.66
CA PHE A 125 0.03 6.51 -8.02
C PHE A 125 -0.02 7.62 -6.97
N LYS A 126 -1.18 7.86 -6.35
CA LYS A 126 -1.30 8.83 -5.25
C LYS A 126 -0.48 8.40 -4.03
N ALA A 127 -0.53 7.12 -3.66
CA ALA A 127 0.27 6.58 -2.56
C ALA A 127 1.78 6.67 -2.85
N ILE A 128 2.22 6.28 -4.05
CA ILE A 128 3.63 6.34 -4.50
C ILE A 128 4.17 7.78 -4.50
N ALA A 129 3.33 8.76 -4.86
CA ALA A 129 3.72 10.17 -4.83
C ALA A 129 3.97 10.69 -3.40
N ILE A 130 3.34 10.09 -2.39
CA ILE A 130 3.53 10.41 -0.97
C ILE A 130 4.75 9.67 -0.42
N ASP A 131 4.83 8.36 -0.67
CA ASP A 131 5.96 7.51 -0.31
C ASP A 131 6.34 6.59 -1.48
N PRO A 132 7.50 6.84 -2.13
CA PRO A 132 7.99 6.00 -3.23
C PRO A 132 8.15 4.52 -2.89
N MET A 133 8.31 4.14 -1.61
CA MET A 133 8.39 2.73 -1.21
C MET A 133 7.10 1.96 -1.52
N HIS A 134 5.95 2.63 -1.64
CA HIS A 134 4.68 2.00 -2.02
C HIS A 134 4.69 1.43 -3.44
N PHE A 135 5.69 1.75 -4.26
CA PHE A 135 5.86 1.14 -5.58
C PHE A 135 6.12 -0.37 -5.50
N TYR A 136 6.75 -0.87 -4.43
CA TYR A 136 6.95 -2.31 -4.27
C TYR A 136 5.65 -3.06 -4.05
N SER A 137 4.67 -2.47 -3.37
CA SER A 137 3.33 -3.06 -3.27
C SER A 137 2.68 -3.20 -4.66
N LEU A 138 2.78 -2.17 -5.52
CA LEU A 138 2.25 -2.24 -6.87
C LEU A 138 2.91 -3.36 -7.70
N THR A 139 4.24 -3.50 -7.62
CA THR A 139 4.96 -4.50 -8.42
C THR A 139 4.82 -5.93 -7.90
N GLN A 140 4.74 -6.12 -6.58
CA GLN A 140 4.52 -7.44 -5.96
C GLN A 140 3.08 -7.94 -6.16
N GLU A 141 2.08 -7.06 -5.96
CA GLU A 141 0.66 -7.43 -6.05
C GLU A 141 0.09 -7.35 -7.48
N GLY A 142 0.78 -6.65 -8.38
CA GLY A 142 0.30 -6.36 -9.73
C GLY A 142 0.34 -7.57 -10.66
N GLY A 143 1.37 -8.42 -10.53
CA GLY A 143 1.52 -9.67 -11.28
C GLY A 143 1.21 -9.55 -12.77
N GLU A 144 0.44 -10.50 -13.30
CA GLU A 144 0.03 -10.51 -14.71
C GLU A 144 -0.84 -9.31 -15.12
N ASP A 145 -1.63 -8.77 -14.20
CA ASP A 145 -2.52 -7.64 -14.50
C ASP A 145 -1.71 -6.36 -14.73
N LEU A 146 -0.62 -6.16 -13.98
CA LEU A 146 0.30 -5.05 -14.24
C LEU A 146 0.97 -5.20 -15.60
N GLU A 147 1.38 -6.41 -15.98
CA GLU A 147 1.94 -6.67 -17.32
C GLU A 147 0.93 -6.45 -18.45
N LYS A 148 -0.36 -6.74 -18.23
CA LYS A 148 -1.42 -6.37 -19.18
C LYS A 148 -1.54 -4.85 -19.30
N LEU A 149 -1.51 -4.12 -18.19
CA LEU A 149 -1.58 -2.67 -18.18
C LEU A 149 -0.40 -2.02 -18.90
N ARG A 150 0.80 -2.60 -18.81
CA ARG A 150 1.99 -2.13 -19.55
C ARG A 150 1.88 -2.23 -21.07
N LYS A 151 0.90 -2.97 -21.61
CA LYS A 151 0.64 -2.97 -23.06
C LYS A 151 0.01 -1.65 -23.54
N ASN A 152 -0.59 -0.87 -22.63
CA ASN A 152 -1.03 0.48 -22.94
C ASN A 152 0.17 1.44 -22.88
N VAL A 153 0.49 2.07 -24.00
CA VAL A 153 1.66 2.96 -24.14
C VAL A 153 1.67 4.08 -23.09
N ALA A 154 0.54 4.75 -22.88
CA ALA A 154 0.45 5.86 -21.92
C ALA A 154 0.63 5.39 -20.48
N MET A 155 0.10 4.21 -20.12
CA MET A 155 0.30 3.61 -18.80
C MET A 155 1.75 3.16 -18.61
N ASN A 156 2.34 2.50 -19.61
CA ASN A 156 3.72 2.04 -19.52
C ASN A 156 4.71 3.19 -19.40
N LYS A 157 4.49 4.29 -20.13
CA LYS A 157 5.27 5.53 -19.99
C LYS A 157 5.27 6.04 -18.55
N LYS A 158 4.11 6.02 -17.87
CA LYS A 158 4.00 6.41 -16.45
C LYS A 158 4.77 5.45 -15.54
N LEU A 159 4.61 4.14 -15.72
CA LEU A 159 5.29 3.12 -14.91
C LEU A 159 6.81 3.17 -15.07
N LEU A 160 7.31 3.23 -16.30
CA LEU A 160 8.74 3.42 -16.61
C LEU A 160 9.27 4.72 -16.02
N GLY A 161 8.48 5.79 -16.12
CA GLY A 161 8.78 7.06 -15.49
C GLY A 161 9.00 6.93 -13.98
N LEU A 162 8.08 6.25 -13.29
CA LEU A 162 8.17 6.01 -11.84
C LEU A 162 9.35 5.11 -11.47
N GLU A 163 9.59 4.02 -12.22
CA GLU A 163 10.73 3.12 -11.98
C GLU A 163 12.06 3.88 -12.00
N MET A 164 12.27 4.71 -13.03
CA MET A 164 13.49 5.51 -13.13
C MET A 164 13.60 6.56 -12.03
N ASP A 165 12.48 7.16 -11.60
CA ASP A 165 12.48 8.11 -10.48
C ASP A 165 12.80 7.41 -9.15
N ILE A 166 12.38 6.16 -8.97
CA ILE A 166 12.69 5.34 -7.79
C ILE A 166 14.17 4.93 -7.79
N MET A 167 14.70 4.47 -8.93
CA MET A 167 16.13 4.18 -9.09
C MET A 167 16.97 5.40 -8.68
N LYS A 168 16.57 6.60 -9.08
CA LYS A 168 17.27 7.83 -8.68
C LYS A 168 17.06 8.15 -7.20
N ASN A 169 15.82 8.34 -6.78
CA ASN A 169 15.51 9.04 -5.53
C ASN A 169 15.53 8.11 -4.31
N LEU A 170 15.16 6.84 -4.48
CA LEU A 170 15.13 5.87 -3.39
C LEU A 170 16.44 5.08 -3.30
N HIS A 171 17.03 4.76 -4.45
CA HIS A 171 18.25 3.93 -4.50
C HIS A 171 19.54 4.70 -4.76
N ASN A 172 19.46 5.99 -5.12
CA ASN A 172 20.63 6.82 -5.43
C ASN A 172 21.53 6.24 -6.52
N TYR A 173 20.93 5.70 -7.60
CA TYR A 173 21.69 5.09 -8.68
C TYR A 173 22.74 6.03 -9.28
N SER A 174 23.95 5.51 -9.45
CA SER A 174 25.04 6.17 -10.17
C SER A 174 24.80 6.21 -11.67
N ARG A 175 25.66 6.94 -12.39
CA ARG A 175 25.67 6.94 -13.85
C ARG A 175 25.82 5.53 -14.42
N GLU A 176 26.78 4.77 -13.92
CA GLU A 176 27.03 3.40 -14.37
C GLU A 176 25.82 2.51 -14.10
N GLU A 177 25.21 2.61 -12.92
CA GLU A 177 24.03 1.79 -12.56
C GLU A 177 22.83 2.08 -13.47
N PHE A 178 22.61 3.34 -13.85
CA PHE A 178 21.58 3.69 -14.85
C PHE A 178 21.86 3.08 -16.23
N LEU A 179 23.11 3.12 -16.68
CA LEU A 179 23.50 2.53 -17.96
C LEU A 179 23.36 1.00 -17.93
N ASP A 180 23.66 0.37 -16.81
CA ASP A 180 23.49 -1.07 -16.61
C ASP A 180 22.01 -1.49 -16.62
N GLN A 181 21.09 -0.64 -16.14
CA GLN A 181 19.65 -0.90 -16.21
C GLN A 181 19.00 -0.53 -17.55
N GLN A 182 19.65 0.28 -18.39
CA GLN A 182 19.07 0.74 -19.65
C GLN A 182 18.56 -0.41 -20.55
N PRO A 183 19.28 -1.54 -20.72
CA PRO A 183 18.78 -2.68 -21.50
C PRO A 183 17.47 -3.28 -20.94
N TYR A 184 17.33 -3.33 -19.61
CA TYR A 184 16.10 -3.79 -18.97
C TYR A 184 14.94 -2.82 -19.26
N LEU A 185 15.15 -1.52 -19.07
CA LEU A 185 14.12 -0.50 -19.31
C LEU A 185 13.68 -0.46 -20.78
N LEU A 186 14.61 -0.61 -21.73
CA LEU A 186 14.28 -0.69 -23.16
C LEU A 186 13.50 -1.96 -23.50
N LYS A 187 13.82 -3.10 -22.87
CA LYS A 187 13.02 -4.34 -23.03
C LYS A 187 11.57 -4.13 -22.59
N MET A 188 11.35 -3.35 -21.52
CA MET A 188 10.02 -3.02 -21.01
C MET A 188 9.24 -2.05 -21.92
N CYS A 189 9.84 -1.50 -22.98
CA CYS A 189 9.14 -0.73 -24.01
C CYS A 189 8.40 -1.60 -25.04
N TYR A 190 8.63 -2.93 -25.06
CA TYR A 190 8.06 -3.87 -26.04
C TYR A 190 8.26 -3.47 -27.52
N ASN A 191 9.42 -2.88 -27.84
CA ASN A 191 9.77 -2.34 -29.17
C ASN A 191 8.92 -1.13 -29.62
N ASP A 192 8.25 -0.45 -28.68
CA ASP A 192 7.59 0.83 -28.95
C ASP A 192 8.63 1.96 -29.01
N LYS A 193 8.78 2.57 -30.18
CA LYS A 193 9.79 3.60 -30.42
C LYS A 193 9.59 4.87 -29.59
N GLU A 194 8.34 5.26 -29.32
CA GLU A 194 8.07 6.45 -28.50
C GLU A 194 8.53 6.22 -27.05
N LEU A 195 8.29 5.01 -26.54
CA LEU A 195 8.75 4.63 -25.20
C LEU A 195 10.28 4.50 -25.13
N GLU A 196 10.92 3.91 -26.13
CA GLU A 196 12.39 3.81 -26.21
C GLU A 196 13.07 5.20 -26.23
N GLU A 197 12.53 6.12 -27.02
CA GLU A 197 12.97 7.52 -27.06
C GLU A 197 12.76 8.19 -25.70
N TYR A 198 11.58 8.02 -25.10
CA TYR A 198 11.28 8.55 -23.76
C TYR A 198 12.25 8.04 -22.69
N VAL A 199 12.48 6.72 -22.62
CA VAL A 199 13.40 6.09 -21.67
C VAL A 199 14.81 6.64 -21.85
N SER A 200 15.30 6.69 -23.09
CA SER A 200 16.65 7.19 -23.39
C SER A 200 16.80 8.67 -23.02
N MET A 201 15.81 9.51 -23.35
CA MET A 201 15.80 10.92 -22.96
C MET A 201 15.77 11.10 -21.44
N LYS A 202 14.92 10.35 -20.74
CA LYS A 202 14.79 10.45 -19.29
C LYS A 202 16.06 9.99 -18.58
N ILE A 203 16.67 8.86 -18.96
CA ILE A 203 17.95 8.40 -18.41
C ILE A 203 19.04 9.47 -18.60
N ASN A 204 19.18 10.02 -19.80
CA ASN A 204 20.17 11.07 -20.06
C ASN A 204 19.95 12.31 -19.19
N SER A 205 18.69 12.71 -18.99
CA SER A 205 18.34 13.79 -18.08
C SER A 205 18.69 13.46 -16.62
N LEU A 206 18.41 12.23 -16.16
CA LEU A 206 18.71 11.82 -14.78
C LEU A 206 20.22 11.79 -14.53
N ILE A 207 20.99 11.19 -15.44
CA ILE A 207 22.46 11.11 -15.37
C ILE A 207 23.11 12.50 -15.41
N SER A 208 22.63 13.40 -16.28
CA SER A 208 23.21 14.75 -16.39
C SER A 208 23.01 15.60 -15.12
N ASN A 209 22.09 15.19 -14.26
CA ASN A 209 21.80 15.83 -12.98
C ASN A 209 22.46 15.12 -11.78
N LEU A 210 23.29 14.09 -12.02
CA LEU A 210 24.11 13.48 -10.98
C LEU A 210 25.39 14.31 -10.78
N PRO A 211 25.85 14.48 -9.53
CA PRO A 211 27.05 15.25 -9.20
C PRO A 211 28.35 14.63 -9.76
#